data_AF-A0AAN8LCT4-F1
#
_entry.id   AF-A0AAN8LCT4-F1
#
_cell.length_a   1.000
_cell.length_b   1.000
_cell.length_c   1.000
_cell.angle_alpha   90.00
_cell.angle_beta   90.00
_cell.angle_gamma   90.00
#
_symmetry.space_group_name_H-M   'P 1'
#
loop_
_entity.id
_entity.type
_entity.pdbx_description
1 polymer ?
#
loop_
_entity_poly.entity_id
_entity_poly.type
_entity_poly.pdbx_seq_one_letter_code
_entity_poly.pdbx_strand_id
1 'polypeptide(L)'
;MSLLCYNKGCGQRFEADNNPDDACTHHPGVPVFHDALKGWSCCKKRTTDFSDFLSIAGCTKGPHNQEKPSEPVKPDVTSSVEKGRADDLKPKFSEFIISAPKPLESICRPSPDEPLVRLQQKISPSLRQALEKLKLSEDNPTEKKKEDDGEVKVGTLCKNGGCARSFEGPASNDQLCLFHAGVPIFHEGMKYWSCCKKKTSDFNTFLSQEGCSRGNHLWKKKDTGKTVVPCRFDWHQTGSQVIISIYAKNSLPDISYVEGNSCMLNIHIIFEGEKEFEQNINLWGVIDVSKSVVNMMAAKIEVAMRKSEPMSWARLDLPPPAPPKEEEEEEEEEKEESDSEDEEELD
;
A
#
# COMPACT_ATOMS: atom_id res chain seq x y z
N MET A 1 30.71 46.47 -3.63
CA MET A 1 29.89 45.38 -3.05
C MET A 1 29.90 44.22 -4.03
N SER A 2 30.13 42.98 -3.58
CA SER A 2 30.15 41.83 -4.49
C SER A 2 28.72 41.32 -4.75
N LEU A 3 28.32 41.34 -6.02
CA LEU A 3 27.01 40.92 -6.52
C LEU A 3 27.07 39.48 -7.03
N LEU A 4 25.94 38.76 -6.97
CA LEU A 4 25.85 37.41 -7.51
C LEU A 4 25.47 37.46 -9.00
N CYS A 5 26.19 36.70 -9.83
CA CYS A 5 25.85 36.52 -11.23
C CYS A 5 24.72 35.51 -11.40
N TYR A 6 23.63 35.93 -12.04
CA TYR A 6 22.48 35.09 -12.37
C TYR A 6 22.48 34.51 -13.78
N ASN A 7 23.56 34.73 -14.56
CA ASN A 7 23.72 34.03 -15.83
C ASN A 7 23.79 32.52 -15.59
N LYS A 8 23.05 31.77 -16.41
CA LYS A 8 22.86 30.33 -16.23
C LYS A 8 24.18 29.58 -16.34
N GLY A 9 24.55 28.86 -15.27
CA GLY A 9 25.81 28.10 -15.20
C GLY A 9 27.03 28.90 -14.75
N CYS A 10 26.91 30.18 -14.38
CA CYS A 10 28.02 30.97 -13.82
C CYS A 10 28.04 30.93 -12.29
N GLY A 11 27.04 31.52 -11.61
CA GLY A 11 26.93 31.52 -10.15
C GLY A 11 28.06 32.23 -9.38
N GLN A 12 28.97 32.93 -10.07
CA GLN A 12 30.11 33.63 -9.47
C GLN A 12 29.70 34.98 -8.87
N ARG A 13 30.49 35.47 -7.92
CA ARG A 13 30.36 36.84 -7.41
C ARG A 13 31.27 37.79 -8.19
N PHE A 14 30.77 38.98 -8.53
CA PHE A 14 31.49 39.99 -9.31
C PHE A 14 31.24 41.40 -8.76
N GLU A 15 32.05 42.37 -9.19
CA GLU A 15 31.88 43.78 -8.83
C GLU A 15 31.28 44.55 -10.00
N ALA A 16 30.25 45.38 -9.74
CA ALA A 16 29.55 46.12 -10.79
C ALA A 16 30.47 47.05 -11.60
N ASP A 17 31.48 47.62 -10.94
CA ASP A 17 32.43 48.56 -11.54
C ASP A 17 33.53 47.86 -12.36
N ASN A 18 33.64 46.52 -12.27
CA ASN A 18 34.67 45.72 -12.94
C ASN A 18 34.04 44.48 -13.61
N ASN A 19 33.24 44.72 -14.66
CA ASN A 19 32.50 43.69 -15.40
C ASN A 19 32.75 43.79 -16.91
N PRO A 20 33.92 43.36 -17.42
CA PRO A 20 34.21 43.38 -18.86
C PRO A 20 33.33 42.38 -19.65
N ASP A 21 33.22 42.60 -20.96
CA ASP A 21 32.34 41.82 -21.86
C ASP A 21 32.69 40.33 -21.98
N ASP A 22 33.80 39.87 -21.44
CA ASP A 22 34.23 38.47 -21.44
C ASP A 22 34.40 37.85 -20.04
N ALA A 23 33.97 38.55 -18.98
CA ALA A 23 34.14 38.16 -17.58
C ALA A 23 33.39 36.88 -17.19
N CYS A 24 32.23 36.64 -17.79
CA CYS A 24 31.33 35.54 -17.44
C CYS A 24 31.26 34.51 -18.57
N THR A 25 31.38 33.23 -18.24
CA THR A 25 31.08 32.13 -19.18
C THR A 25 29.77 31.45 -18.77
N HIS A 26 28.74 31.51 -19.61
CA HIS A 26 27.38 31.07 -19.28
C HIS A 26 26.65 30.40 -20.46
N HIS A 27 25.46 29.88 -20.18
CA HIS A 27 24.55 29.32 -21.17
C HIS A 27 23.44 30.32 -21.53
N PRO A 28 23.36 30.80 -22.79
CA PRO A 28 22.23 31.61 -23.24
C PRO A 28 20.96 30.77 -23.48
N GLY A 29 21.12 29.45 -23.59
CA GLY A 29 20.03 28.51 -23.81
C GLY A 29 19.20 28.21 -22.56
N VAL A 30 18.10 27.48 -22.77
CA VAL A 30 17.27 26.94 -21.69
C VAL A 30 17.67 25.49 -21.37
N PRO A 31 17.46 25.01 -20.13
CA PRO A 31 17.53 23.59 -19.84
C PRO A 31 16.54 22.81 -20.72
N VAL A 32 16.99 21.71 -21.31
CA VAL A 32 16.19 20.80 -22.13
C VAL A 32 16.33 19.40 -21.56
N PHE A 33 15.18 18.79 -21.24
CA PHE A 33 15.07 17.44 -20.69
C PHE A 33 14.23 16.60 -21.65
N HIS A 34 14.85 15.64 -22.35
CA HIS A 34 14.18 14.77 -23.32
C HIS A 34 14.88 13.41 -23.38
N ASP A 35 14.15 12.29 -23.48
CA ASP A 35 14.70 10.92 -23.58
C ASP A 35 15.74 10.57 -22.49
N ALA A 36 15.42 10.92 -21.23
CA ALA A 36 16.33 10.77 -20.08
C ALA A 36 17.66 11.56 -20.17
N LEU A 37 17.87 12.32 -21.25
CA LEU A 37 19.01 13.19 -21.46
C LEU A 37 18.68 14.62 -21.04
N LYS A 38 19.66 15.26 -20.40
CA LYS A 38 19.63 16.59 -19.84
C LYS A 38 20.72 17.41 -20.52
N GLY A 39 20.44 18.66 -20.87
CA GLY A 39 21.42 19.53 -21.52
C GLY A 39 20.89 20.93 -21.73
N TRP A 40 21.74 21.82 -22.24
CA TRP A 40 21.37 23.20 -22.58
C TRP A 40 21.02 23.29 -24.06
N SER A 41 19.99 24.05 -24.44
CA SER A 41 19.63 24.22 -25.85
C SER A 41 20.75 24.85 -26.71
N CYS A 42 21.65 25.61 -26.08
CA CYS A 42 22.83 26.21 -26.70
C CYS A 42 24.04 25.26 -26.79
N CYS A 43 23.94 24.03 -26.30
CA CYS A 43 25.04 23.07 -26.26
C CYS A 43 24.66 21.71 -26.85
N LYS A 44 25.65 21.04 -27.45
CA LYS A 44 25.50 19.66 -27.93
C LYS A 44 25.71 18.61 -26.83
N LYS A 45 26.37 18.95 -25.73
CA LYS A 45 26.64 18.03 -24.61
C LYS A 45 25.33 17.65 -23.92
N ARG A 46 25.11 16.34 -23.75
CA ARG A 46 23.94 15.75 -23.07
C ARG A 46 24.42 14.80 -21.98
N THR A 47 23.71 14.77 -20.86
CA THR A 47 24.03 13.92 -19.69
C THR A 47 22.77 13.21 -19.22
N THR A 48 22.90 12.01 -18.67
CA THR A 48 21.79 11.30 -18.03
C THR A 48 21.64 11.69 -16.56
N ASP A 49 22.75 12.06 -15.91
CA ASP A 49 22.79 12.53 -14.53
C ASP A 49 22.51 14.04 -14.40
N PHE A 50 21.85 14.43 -13.30
CA PHE A 50 21.46 15.80 -13.02
C PHE A 50 22.62 16.66 -12.49
N SER A 51 23.51 16.07 -11.70
CA SER A 51 24.71 16.75 -11.18
C SER A 51 25.68 17.06 -12.32
N ASP A 52 25.84 16.11 -13.25
CA ASP A 52 26.63 16.32 -14.46
C ASP A 52 26.05 17.40 -15.38
N PHE A 53 24.71 17.53 -15.42
CA PHE A 53 24.02 18.57 -16.19
C PHE A 53 24.30 19.98 -15.63
N LEU A 54 24.20 20.15 -14.30
CA LEU A 54 24.50 21.41 -13.63
C LEU A 54 25.98 21.79 -13.79
N SER A 55 26.85 20.79 -13.96
CA SER A 55 28.31 20.96 -14.13
C SER A 55 28.73 21.21 -15.59
N ILE A 56 27.79 21.32 -16.54
CA ILE A 56 28.12 21.68 -17.92
C ILE A 56 28.61 23.14 -17.95
N ALA A 57 29.89 23.35 -18.27
CA ALA A 57 30.48 24.68 -18.43
C ALA A 57 29.74 25.51 -19.50
N GLY A 58 29.55 26.80 -19.21
CA GLY A 58 28.94 27.75 -20.14
C GLY A 58 29.59 27.74 -21.54
N CYS A 59 28.80 28.01 -22.58
CA CYS A 59 29.29 28.03 -23.95
C CYS A 59 29.45 29.43 -24.56
N THR A 60 29.03 30.48 -23.85
CA THR A 60 29.08 31.89 -24.32
C THR A 60 29.79 32.76 -23.29
N LYS A 61 30.67 33.66 -23.76
CA LYS A 61 31.31 34.68 -22.94
C LYS A 61 30.51 35.99 -23.02
N GLY A 62 30.35 36.66 -21.89
CA GLY A 62 29.58 37.90 -21.76
C GLY A 62 29.91 38.61 -20.43
N PRO A 63 29.34 39.79 -20.17
CA PRO A 63 29.36 40.38 -18.84
C PRO A 63 28.49 39.58 -17.85
N HIS A 64 28.81 39.64 -16.57
CA HIS A 64 27.97 39.09 -15.50
C HIS A 64 26.62 39.83 -15.40
N ASN A 65 25.57 39.11 -15.03
CA ASN A 65 24.22 39.67 -14.85
C ASN A 65 23.84 39.70 -13.36
N GLN A 66 23.50 40.88 -12.83
CA GLN A 66 23.05 41.06 -11.44
C GLN A 66 21.54 40.87 -11.25
N GLU A 67 20.76 40.84 -12.33
CA GLU A 67 19.31 40.73 -12.25
C GLU A 67 18.90 39.29 -11.99
N LYS A 68 18.23 39.05 -10.86
CA LYS A 68 17.63 37.75 -10.55
C LYS A 68 16.47 37.53 -11.53
N PRO A 69 16.49 36.48 -12.37
CA PRO A 69 15.36 36.15 -13.21
C PRO A 69 14.12 35.91 -12.33
N SER A 70 12.98 36.47 -12.73
CA SER A 70 11.70 36.20 -12.07
C SER A 70 11.46 34.69 -12.02
N GLU A 71 11.00 34.18 -10.88
CA GLU A 71 10.62 32.78 -10.76
C GLU A 71 9.58 32.45 -11.83
N PRO A 72 9.73 31.34 -12.59
CA PRO A 72 8.74 30.96 -13.58
C PRO A 72 7.42 30.69 -12.86
N VAL A 73 6.44 31.57 -13.08
CA VAL A 73 5.06 31.36 -12.66
C VAL A 73 4.60 30.06 -13.29
N LYS A 74 4.22 29.08 -12.47
CA LYS A 74 3.57 27.86 -12.95
C LYS A 74 2.36 28.31 -13.79
N PRO A 75 2.24 27.92 -15.06
CA PRO A 75 1.11 28.36 -15.86
C PRO A 75 -0.17 27.76 -15.30
N ASP A 76 -1.01 28.60 -14.68
CA ASP A 76 -2.42 28.31 -14.46
C ASP A 76 -3.11 28.22 -15.82
N VAL A 77 -3.63 27.04 -16.14
CA VAL A 77 -4.37 26.78 -17.37
C VAL A 77 -5.78 27.35 -17.20
N THR A 78 -5.99 28.58 -17.67
CA THR A 78 -7.32 29.12 -17.93
C THR A 78 -7.52 29.26 -19.44
N SER A 79 -8.45 28.46 -19.95
CA SER A 79 -8.91 28.46 -21.33
C SER A 79 -9.92 29.58 -21.55
N SER A 80 -9.53 30.60 -22.32
CA SER A 80 -10.47 31.52 -22.96
C SER A 80 -9.97 31.91 -24.34
N VAL A 81 -10.69 31.39 -25.33
CA VAL A 81 -10.65 31.74 -26.76
C VAL A 81 -11.10 33.19 -26.93
N GLU A 82 -10.36 33.99 -27.71
CA GLU A 82 -10.89 35.12 -28.50
C GLU A 82 -9.90 35.42 -29.65
N LYS A 83 -10.44 35.73 -30.83
CA LYS A 83 -9.72 35.95 -32.10
C LYS A 83 -9.24 37.40 -32.24
N GLY A 84 -8.08 37.61 -32.86
CA GLY A 84 -7.68 38.92 -33.42
C GLY A 84 -6.47 38.82 -34.35
N ARG A 85 -6.56 39.41 -35.55
CA ARG A 85 -5.58 39.36 -36.67
C ARG A 85 -4.56 40.52 -36.61
N ALA A 86 -3.32 40.30 -37.04
CA ALA A 86 -2.52 41.16 -37.96
C ALA A 86 -1.05 40.68 -38.16
N ASP A 87 -0.61 40.69 -39.43
CA ASP A 87 0.74 40.67 -40.07
C ASP A 87 1.93 41.30 -39.27
N ASP A 88 3.24 41.00 -39.46
CA ASP A 88 4.04 40.39 -40.54
C ASP A 88 5.46 39.98 -39.98
N LEU A 89 6.21 39.15 -40.74
CA LEU A 89 7.69 38.91 -40.76
C LEU A 89 8.39 37.76 -39.95
N LYS A 90 8.56 36.60 -40.64
CA LYS A 90 9.67 35.58 -40.65
C LYS A 90 9.96 34.69 -39.40
N PRO A 91 10.61 33.49 -39.51
CA PRO A 91 10.97 32.66 -40.68
C PRO A 91 10.31 31.25 -40.66
N LYS A 92 10.39 30.51 -41.79
CA LYS A 92 9.86 29.14 -41.96
C LYS A 92 10.61 28.12 -41.09
N PHE A 93 10.11 27.83 -39.90
CA PHE A 93 10.34 26.56 -39.24
C PHE A 93 9.12 25.68 -39.55
N SER A 94 9.34 24.54 -40.20
CA SER A 94 8.31 23.51 -40.26
C SER A 94 8.13 22.98 -38.84
N GLU A 95 7.22 23.61 -38.09
CA GLU A 95 6.66 23.04 -36.87
C GLU A 95 6.02 21.70 -37.26
N PHE A 96 6.80 20.63 -37.13
CA PHE A 96 6.22 19.40 -36.68
C PHE A 96 5.72 19.69 -35.26
N ILE A 97 4.48 20.18 -35.18
CA ILE A 97 3.71 20.20 -33.95
C ILE A 97 3.64 18.73 -33.56
N ILE A 98 4.55 18.29 -32.68
CA ILE A 98 4.34 17.10 -31.89
C ILE A 98 3.15 17.48 -31.03
N SER A 99 1.96 17.19 -31.56
CA SER A 99 0.73 17.31 -30.80
C SER A 99 0.99 16.52 -29.53
N ALA A 100 0.94 17.20 -28.38
CA ALA A 100 0.97 16.52 -27.11
C ALA A 100 -0.04 15.37 -27.21
N PRO A 101 0.33 14.13 -26.83
CA PRO A 101 -0.66 13.07 -26.75
C PRO A 101 -1.83 13.66 -25.98
N LYS A 102 -3.05 13.54 -26.55
CA LYS A 102 -4.26 13.98 -25.85
C LYS A 102 -4.11 13.53 -24.39
N PRO A 103 -4.32 14.43 -23.40
CA PRO A 103 -4.32 14.02 -22.01
C PRO A 103 -5.19 12.76 -21.95
N LEU A 104 -4.60 11.64 -21.53
CA LEU A 104 -5.38 10.45 -21.24
C LEU A 104 -6.44 10.96 -20.27
N GLU A 105 -7.70 10.91 -20.69
CA GLU A 105 -8.83 11.33 -19.85
C GLU A 105 -8.65 10.64 -18.51
N SER A 106 -8.42 11.43 -17.46
CA SER A 106 -8.24 10.91 -16.11
C SER A 106 -9.46 10.06 -15.81
N ILE A 107 -9.26 8.77 -15.58
CA ILE A 107 -10.39 7.87 -15.38
C ILE A 107 -11.08 8.32 -14.10
N CYS A 108 -12.35 8.73 -14.22
CA CYS A 108 -13.17 8.99 -13.04
C CYS A 108 -13.27 7.68 -12.25
N ARG A 109 -12.81 7.69 -11.00
CA ARG A 109 -12.84 6.50 -10.14
C ARG A 109 -14.30 6.06 -9.96
N PRO A 110 -14.68 4.86 -10.43
CA PRO A 110 -16.05 4.37 -10.26
C PRO A 110 -16.36 4.06 -8.79
N SER A 111 -17.65 3.93 -8.47
CA SER A 111 -18.06 3.61 -7.10
C SER A 111 -17.57 2.21 -6.70
N PRO A 112 -17.09 2.02 -5.44
CA PRO A 112 -16.78 0.69 -4.92
C PRO A 112 -17.97 -0.26 -4.89
N ASP A 113 -19.21 0.24 -4.89
CA ASP A 113 -20.44 -0.55 -4.76
C ASP A 113 -20.93 -1.18 -6.08
N GLU A 114 -20.15 -1.06 -7.15
CA GLU A 114 -20.45 -1.74 -8.42
C GLU A 114 -20.50 -3.27 -8.28
N PRO A 115 -21.32 -3.97 -9.09
CA PRO A 115 -21.46 -5.41 -8.98
C PRO A 115 -20.12 -6.10 -9.20
N LEU A 116 -19.77 -6.99 -8.27
CA LEU A 116 -18.54 -7.77 -8.32
C LEU A 116 -18.67 -8.84 -9.42
N VAL A 117 -17.63 -8.97 -10.24
CA VAL A 117 -17.54 -10.00 -11.28
C VAL A 117 -16.44 -10.99 -10.92
N ARG A 118 -16.68 -12.28 -11.17
CA ARG A 118 -15.69 -13.33 -10.92
C ARG A 118 -14.55 -13.25 -11.94
N LEU A 119 -13.33 -13.10 -11.45
CA LEU A 119 -12.13 -13.02 -12.29
C LEU A 119 -11.83 -14.40 -12.90
N GLN A 120 -11.24 -14.39 -14.11
CA GLN A 120 -10.87 -15.64 -14.78
C GLN A 120 -9.74 -16.36 -14.03
N GLN A 121 -9.95 -17.65 -13.75
CA GLN A 121 -8.97 -18.50 -13.07
C GLN A 121 -8.20 -19.36 -14.07
N LYS A 122 -6.87 -19.36 -13.94
CA LYS A 122 -5.95 -20.22 -14.67
C LYS A 122 -5.27 -21.17 -13.69
N ILE A 123 -5.60 -22.44 -13.79
CA ILE A 123 -5.07 -23.51 -12.94
C ILE A 123 -3.81 -24.08 -13.60
N SER A 124 -2.66 -23.99 -12.93
CA SER A 124 -1.42 -24.54 -13.46
C SER A 124 -1.43 -26.09 -13.47
N PRO A 125 -0.70 -26.73 -14.40
CA PRO A 125 -0.53 -28.18 -14.38
C PRO A 125 0.08 -28.69 -13.06
N SER A 126 0.98 -27.92 -12.46
CA SER A 126 1.61 -28.26 -11.18
C SER A 126 0.62 -28.33 -10.02
N LEU A 127 -0.39 -27.44 -9.98
CA LEU A 127 -1.43 -27.50 -8.97
C LEU A 127 -2.33 -28.72 -9.16
N ARG A 128 -2.71 -29.03 -10.40
CA ARG A 128 -3.52 -30.22 -10.73
C ARG A 128 -2.84 -31.50 -10.25
N GLN A 129 -1.56 -31.68 -10.59
CA GLN A 129 -0.77 -32.84 -10.17
C GLN A 129 -0.61 -32.93 -8.64
N ALA A 130 -0.40 -31.79 -7.98
CA ALA A 130 -0.29 -31.75 -6.52
C ALA A 130 -1.59 -32.21 -5.83
N LEU A 131 -2.74 -31.74 -6.32
CA LEU A 131 -4.05 -32.13 -5.81
C LEU A 131 -4.37 -33.61 -6.10
N GLU A 132 -4.05 -34.12 -7.28
CA GLU A 132 -4.19 -35.55 -7.61
C GLU A 132 -3.35 -36.43 -6.68
N LYS A 133 -2.10 -36.05 -6.42
CA LYS A 133 -1.22 -36.78 -5.50
C LYS A 133 -1.76 -36.79 -4.07
N LEU A 134 -2.36 -35.70 -3.62
CA LEU A 134 -2.99 -35.62 -2.30
C LEU A 134 -4.21 -36.56 -2.22
N LYS A 135 -5.09 -36.55 -3.22
CA LYS A 135 -6.23 -37.47 -3.29
C LYS A 135 -5.79 -38.94 -3.24
N LEU A 136 -4.78 -39.31 -4.04
CA LEU A 136 -4.24 -40.68 -4.04
C LEU A 136 -3.57 -41.08 -2.71
N SER A 137 -3.09 -40.11 -1.92
CA SER A 137 -2.53 -40.38 -0.59
C SER A 137 -3.61 -40.56 0.48
N GLU A 138 -4.79 -39.98 0.28
CA GLU A 138 -5.96 -40.20 1.14
C GLU A 138 -6.63 -41.56 0.86
N ASP A 139 -6.59 -42.02 -0.40
CA ASP A 139 -7.17 -43.30 -0.85
C ASP A 139 -6.26 -44.54 -0.64
N ASN A 140 -5.07 -44.39 -0.04
CA ASN A 140 -4.15 -45.51 0.23
C ASN A 140 -4.20 -45.94 1.71
N PRO A 141 -4.95 -47.00 2.09
CA PRO A 141 -5.13 -47.39 3.47
C PRO A 141 -3.96 -48.28 3.92
N THR A 142 -2.78 -47.71 4.08
CA THR A 142 -1.75 -48.29 4.95
C THR A 142 -1.43 -47.30 6.06
N GLU A 143 -2.10 -47.56 7.19
CA GLU A 143 -2.00 -46.90 8.48
C GLU A 143 -2.60 -45.49 8.62
N LYS A 144 -3.94 -45.39 8.56
CA LYS A 144 -4.67 -44.54 9.50
C LYS A 144 -5.84 -45.30 10.13
N LYS A 145 -5.87 -45.17 11.45
CA LYS A 145 -6.80 -45.76 12.40
C LYS A 145 -8.25 -45.52 11.98
N LYS A 146 -9.05 -46.57 12.17
CA LYS A 146 -10.49 -46.61 12.30
C LYS A 146 -11.12 -45.25 12.63
N GLU A 147 -12.14 -44.92 11.85
CA GLU A 147 -13.32 -44.22 12.34
C GLU A 147 -13.69 -44.80 13.71
N ASP A 148 -13.63 -43.98 14.76
CA ASP A 148 -13.94 -44.41 16.11
C ASP A 148 -14.72 -43.30 16.80
N ASP A 149 -15.97 -43.65 17.05
CA ASP A 149 -16.96 -43.25 18.05
C ASP A 149 -16.68 -42.02 18.95
N GLY A 150 -17.74 -41.43 19.50
CA GLY A 150 -17.76 -40.08 20.08
C GLY A 150 -16.90 -39.86 21.35
N GLU A 151 -15.99 -40.75 21.72
CA GLU A 151 -15.19 -40.68 22.94
C GLU A 151 -13.95 -39.76 22.81
N VAL A 152 -13.62 -39.06 23.90
CA VAL A 152 -12.40 -38.24 24.03
C VAL A 152 -11.30 -39.16 24.53
N LYS A 153 -10.12 -39.15 23.89
CA LYS A 153 -8.99 -40.00 24.32
C LYS A 153 -8.36 -39.44 25.60
N VAL A 154 -8.04 -40.32 26.55
CA VAL A 154 -7.26 -39.99 27.74
C VAL A 154 -5.92 -39.35 27.31
N GLY A 155 -5.57 -38.23 27.94
CA GLY A 155 -4.45 -37.36 27.57
C GLY A 155 -4.83 -36.17 26.69
N THR A 156 -6.08 -36.02 26.24
CA THR A 156 -6.50 -34.86 25.43
C THR A 156 -6.46 -33.58 26.26
N LEU A 157 -5.70 -32.57 25.83
CA LEU A 157 -5.62 -31.28 26.53
C LEU A 157 -6.90 -30.45 26.35
N CYS A 158 -7.23 -29.68 27.39
CA CYS A 158 -8.30 -28.70 27.35
C CYS A 158 -7.99 -27.63 26.29
N LYS A 159 -8.98 -27.28 25.47
CA LYS A 159 -8.85 -26.28 24.40
C LYS A 159 -9.24 -24.86 24.83
N ASN A 160 -9.68 -24.67 26.07
CA ASN A 160 -9.94 -23.33 26.61
C ASN A 160 -8.61 -22.58 26.84
N GLY A 161 -8.58 -21.28 26.54
CA GLY A 161 -7.36 -20.46 26.63
C GLY A 161 -6.77 -20.47 28.05
N GLY A 162 -5.47 -20.77 28.18
CA GLY A 162 -4.76 -20.80 29.47
C GLY A 162 -5.04 -22.02 30.36
N CYS A 163 -5.87 -22.98 29.92
CA CYS A 163 -6.12 -24.20 30.69
C CYS A 163 -5.13 -25.31 30.30
N ALA A 164 -4.32 -25.79 31.24
CA ALA A 164 -3.31 -26.83 31.01
C ALA A 164 -3.75 -28.26 31.40
N ARG A 165 -5.03 -28.47 31.76
CA ARG A 165 -5.51 -29.81 32.19
C ARG A 165 -5.67 -30.75 31.00
N SER A 166 -5.32 -32.02 31.22
CA SER A 166 -5.59 -33.14 30.33
C SER A 166 -6.84 -33.91 30.77
N PHE A 167 -7.52 -34.51 29.80
CA PHE A 167 -8.63 -35.42 30.02
C PHE A 167 -8.10 -36.75 30.58
N GLU A 168 -8.47 -37.12 31.80
CA GLU A 168 -8.05 -38.37 32.47
C GLU A 168 -9.20 -39.39 32.54
N GLY A 169 -10.39 -39.04 32.03
CA GLY A 169 -11.58 -39.87 32.01
C GLY A 169 -12.86 -39.05 32.23
N PRO A 170 -14.04 -39.69 32.31
CA PRO A 170 -15.32 -39.00 32.47
C PRO A 170 -15.37 -38.06 33.69
N ALA A 171 -14.68 -38.42 34.78
CA ALA A 171 -14.57 -37.58 35.98
C ALA A 171 -13.84 -36.24 35.74
N SER A 172 -13.00 -36.14 34.70
CA SER A 172 -12.36 -34.88 34.32
C SER A 172 -13.34 -33.85 33.73
N ASN A 173 -14.53 -34.28 33.28
CA ASN A 173 -15.55 -33.36 32.78
C ASN A 173 -16.16 -32.50 33.88
N ASP A 174 -16.25 -33.05 35.10
CA ASP A 174 -16.82 -32.38 36.27
C ASP A 174 -15.79 -31.52 37.02
N GLN A 175 -14.52 -31.54 36.57
CA GLN A 175 -13.48 -30.70 37.14
C GLN A 175 -13.64 -29.24 36.68
N LEU A 176 -13.36 -28.31 37.60
CA LEU A 176 -13.42 -26.89 37.32
C LEU A 176 -12.32 -26.46 36.33
N CYS A 177 -12.73 -25.96 35.17
CA CYS A 177 -11.83 -25.34 34.20
C CYS A 177 -11.62 -23.86 34.54
N LEU A 178 -10.38 -23.49 34.84
CA LEU A 178 -9.94 -22.09 34.90
C LEU A 178 -9.36 -21.71 33.54
N PHE A 179 -9.96 -20.74 32.87
CA PHE A 179 -9.55 -20.32 31.53
C PHE A 179 -9.75 -18.82 31.29
N HIS A 180 -9.17 -18.32 30.21
CA HIS A 180 -9.38 -16.96 29.71
C HIS A 180 -10.42 -16.98 28.59
N ALA A 181 -11.52 -16.25 28.75
CA ALA A 181 -12.56 -16.11 27.72
C ALA A 181 -12.16 -15.15 26.59
N GLY A 182 -11.14 -14.31 26.83
CA GLY A 182 -10.61 -13.36 25.86
C GLY A 182 -9.55 -13.94 24.94
N VAL A 183 -8.99 -13.09 24.09
CA VAL A 183 -7.93 -13.43 23.15
C VAL A 183 -6.56 -12.97 23.66
N PRO A 184 -5.47 -13.66 23.31
CA PRO A 184 -4.12 -13.20 23.61
C PRO A 184 -3.81 -11.93 22.80
N ILE A 185 -3.29 -10.89 23.46
CA ILE A 185 -2.87 -9.63 22.85
C ILE A 185 -1.37 -9.43 23.08
N PHE A 186 -0.65 -9.12 22.00
CA PHE A 186 0.78 -8.82 22.00
C PHE A 186 1.00 -7.44 21.36
N HIS A 187 1.08 -6.40 22.18
CA HIS A 187 1.38 -5.02 21.74
C HIS A 187 2.54 -4.46 22.58
N GLU A 188 3.43 -3.67 21.97
CA GLU A 188 4.44 -2.89 22.69
C GLU A 188 5.31 -3.71 23.67
N GLY A 189 5.63 -4.96 23.32
CA GLY A 189 6.42 -5.86 24.16
C GLY A 189 5.65 -6.46 25.36
N MET A 190 4.41 -6.06 25.59
CA MET A 190 3.52 -6.62 26.61
C MET A 190 2.61 -7.72 26.04
N LYS A 191 2.33 -8.71 26.89
CA LYS A 191 1.55 -9.92 26.61
C LYS A 191 0.46 -10.04 27.66
N TYR A 192 -0.79 -10.18 27.24
CA TYR A 192 -1.94 -10.26 28.14
C TYR A 192 -3.16 -10.84 27.45
N TRP A 193 -4.17 -11.21 28.24
CA TRP A 193 -5.45 -11.67 27.73
C TRP A 193 -6.47 -10.54 27.75
N SER A 194 -7.22 -10.32 26.67
CA SER A 194 -8.21 -9.23 26.60
C SER A 194 -9.29 -9.26 27.70
N CYS A 195 -9.57 -10.43 28.25
CA CYS A 195 -10.54 -10.64 29.32
C CYS A 195 -10.07 -10.21 30.72
N CYS A 196 -8.78 -9.88 30.92
CA CYS A 196 -8.26 -9.51 32.23
C CYS A 196 -7.10 -8.52 32.16
N LYS A 197 -6.81 -7.83 33.27
CA LYS A 197 -5.80 -6.75 33.29
C LYS A 197 -4.38 -7.21 33.63
N LYS A 198 -4.13 -8.52 33.76
CA LYS A 198 -2.79 -9.08 34.05
C LYS A 198 -1.93 -8.95 32.79
N LYS A 199 -0.86 -8.14 32.87
CA LYS A 199 0.11 -7.91 31.76
C LYS A 199 1.49 -8.43 32.16
N THR A 200 2.17 -9.07 31.23
CA THR A 200 3.55 -9.56 31.43
C THR A 200 4.40 -9.22 30.20
N SER A 201 5.69 -8.96 30.39
CA SER A 201 6.64 -8.86 29.28
C SER A 201 7.18 -10.24 28.86
N ASP A 202 7.31 -11.17 29.83
CA ASP A 202 7.79 -12.52 29.61
C ASP A 202 6.70 -13.47 29.06
N PHE A 203 7.07 -14.29 28.08
CA PHE A 203 6.16 -15.22 27.39
C PHE A 203 5.81 -16.45 28.21
N ASN A 204 6.76 -17.00 28.97
CA ASN A 204 6.50 -18.18 29.81
C ASN A 204 5.57 -17.83 30.98
N THR A 205 5.71 -16.62 31.53
CA THR A 205 4.81 -16.07 32.54
C THR A 205 3.40 -15.87 31.97
N PHE A 206 3.28 -15.41 30.72
CA PHE A 206 2.00 -15.31 30.02
C PHE A 206 1.32 -16.67 29.83
N LEU A 207 2.06 -17.70 29.38
CA LEU A 207 1.52 -19.05 29.20
C LEU A 207 1.10 -19.71 30.51
N SER A 208 1.82 -19.42 31.60
CA SER A 208 1.54 -19.96 32.94
C SER A 208 0.45 -19.20 33.68
N GLN A 209 -0.10 -18.13 33.08
CA GLN A 209 -1.12 -17.32 33.71
C GLN A 209 -2.42 -18.13 33.89
N GLU A 210 -2.87 -18.25 35.14
CA GLU A 210 -4.15 -18.86 35.46
C GLU A 210 -5.33 -18.10 34.84
N GLY A 211 -6.31 -18.86 34.35
CA GLY A 211 -7.52 -18.31 33.75
C GLY A 211 -8.34 -17.45 34.71
N CYS A 212 -8.88 -16.33 34.20
CA CYS A 212 -9.73 -15.41 34.97
C CYS A 212 -11.21 -15.81 35.03
N SER A 213 -11.61 -16.80 34.25
CA SER A 213 -12.99 -17.29 34.13
C SER A 213 -13.08 -18.75 34.57
N ARG A 214 -14.26 -19.15 35.05
CA ARG A 214 -14.57 -20.50 35.54
C ARG A 214 -15.62 -21.14 34.65
N GLY A 215 -15.48 -22.42 34.34
CA GLY A 215 -16.48 -23.18 33.59
C GLY A 215 -16.08 -24.63 33.40
N ASN A 216 -16.65 -25.27 32.38
CA ASN A 216 -16.39 -26.67 32.05
C ASN A 216 -15.25 -26.79 31.04
N HIS A 217 -14.53 -27.90 31.08
CA HIS A 217 -13.47 -28.18 30.13
C HIS A 217 -14.02 -28.36 28.72
N LEU A 218 -13.29 -27.83 27.73
CA LEU A 218 -13.58 -27.99 26.32
C LEU A 218 -12.57 -28.93 25.68
N TRP A 219 -12.91 -30.21 25.54
CA TRP A 219 -12.01 -31.21 24.96
C TRP A 219 -12.09 -31.27 23.43
N LYS A 220 -13.28 -30.97 22.89
CA LYS A 220 -13.56 -30.90 21.45
C LYS A 220 -14.06 -29.49 21.16
N LYS A 221 -13.47 -28.80 20.17
CA LYS A 221 -14.10 -27.59 19.62
C LYS A 221 -15.27 -28.07 18.78
N LYS A 222 -16.47 -27.48 18.94
CA LYS A 222 -17.51 -27.59 17.92
C LYS A 222 -16.96 -26.82 16.73
N ASP A 223 -16.54 -27.55 15.71
CA ASP A 223 -16.00 -26.95 14.51
C ASP A 223 -17.16 -26.29 13.76
N THR A 224 -17.12 -24.96 13.61
CA THR A 224 -17.86 -24.27 12.56
C THR A 224 -17.21 -24.47 11.18
N GLY A 225 -16.24 -25.40 11.04
CA GLY A 225 -15.69 -25.86 9.77
C GLY A 225 -14.80 -24.86 9.06
N LYS A 226 -14.46 -23.74 9.73
CA LYS A 226 -13.71 -22.64 9.15
C LYS A 226 -12.61 -22.21 10.10
N THR A 227 -11.43 -22.80 9.93
CA THR A 227 -10.23 -22.28 10.57
C THR A 227 -9.67 -21.14 9.72
N VAL A 228 -10.05 -19.91 10.04
CA VAL A 228 -9.43 -18.73 9.44
C VAL A 228 -8.01 -18.63 9.99
N VAL A 229 -7.04 -19.08 9.19
CA VAL A 229 -5.62 -19.02 9.52
C VAL A 229 -5.07 -17.73 8.92
N PRO A 230 -4.23 -16.95 9.62
CA PRO A 230 -3.53 -15.82 9.01
C PRO A 230 -2.61 -16.35 7.90
N CYS A 231 -3.11 -16.33 6.65
CA CYS A 231 -2.34 -16.66 5.46
C CYS A 231 -1.58 -15.42 5.03
N ARG A 232 -0.27 -15.56 4.85
CA ARG A 232 0.57 -14.47 4.35
C ARG A 232 0.19 -14.18 2.90
N PHE A 233 0.05 -12.90 2.58
CA PHE A 233 0.08 -12.41 1.21
C PHE A 233 1.04 -11.24 1.09
N ASP A 234 1.44 -10.95 -0.13
CA ASP A 234 2.28 -9.82 -0.50
C ASP A 234 1.80 -9.25 -1.83
N TRP A 235 2.22 -8.04 -2.19
CA TRP A 235 1.88 -7.46 -3.49
C TRP A 235 3.07 -6.74 -4.09
N HIS A 236 3.11 -6.75 -5.42
CA HIS A 236 4.06 -5.96 -6.19
C HIS A 236 3.37 -5.41 -7.43
N GLN A 237 4.04 -4.51 -8.13
CA GLN A 237 3.49 -3.89 -9.32
C GLN A 237 4.52 -3.77 -10.43
N THR A 238 4.02 -3.74 -11.65
CA THR A 238 4.75 -3.35 -12.85
C THR A 238 4.17 -2.04 -13.38
N GLY A 239 4.69 -1.53 -14.50
CA GLY A 239 4.13 -0.34 -15.14
C GLY A 239 2.66 -0.49 -15.54
N SER A 240 2.16 -1.71 -15.75
CA SER A 240 0.80 -1.94 -16.26
C SER A 240 -0.06 -2.89 -15.44
N GLN A 241 0.50 -3.54 -14.42
CA GLN A 241 -0.22 -4.52 -13.60
C GLN A 241 0.10 -4.36 -12.13
N VAL A 242 -0.85 -4.77 -11.28
CA VAL A 242 -0.66 -4.99 -9.84
C VAL A 242 -0.88 -6.47 -9.59
N ILE A 243 0.01 -7.12 -8.86
CA ILE A 243 -0.02 -8.56 -8.64
C ILE A 243 -0.02 -8.83 -7.13
N ILE A 244 -1.06 -9.49 -6.64
CA ILE A 244 -1.15 -9.96 -5.25
C ILE A 244 -0.74 -11.44 -5.23
N SER A 245 0.30 -11.77 -4.47
CA SER A 245 0.76 -13.15 -4.23
C SER A 245 0.22 -13.65 -2.88
N ILE A 246 -0.63 -14.67 -2.90
CA ILE A 246 -1.22 -15.30 -1.71
C ILE A 246 -0.54 -16.66 -1.50
N TYR A 247 0.13 -16.84 -0.37
CA TYR A 247 0.92 -18.05 -0.09
C TYR A 247 0.06 -19.16 0.51
N ALA A 248 -0.89 -19.65 -0.28
CA ALA A 248 -1.77 -20.77 0.05
C ALA A 248 -1.40 -21.99 -0.81
N LYS A 249 -0.74 -22.97 -0.20
CA LYS A 249 -0.30 -24.20 -0.88
C LYS A 249 -1.50 -25.12 -1.14
N ASN A 250 -1.51 -25.78 -2.29
CA ASN A 250 -2.52 -26.77 -2.66
C ASN A 250 -3.94 -26.23 -2.49
N SER A 251 -4.17 -25.02 -2.98
CA SER A 251 -5.48 -24.38 -2.97
C SER A 251 -6.48 -25.13 -3.85
N LEU A 252 -7.74 -25.17 -3.41
CA LEU A 252 -8.81 -25.91 -4.06
C LEU A 252 -9.53 -25.01 -5.06
N PRO A 253 -9.34 -25.20 -6.39
CA PRO A 253 -9.86 -24.28 -7.40
C PRO A 253 -11.39 -24.29 -7.50
N ASP A 254 -12.04 -25.40 -7.18
CA ASP A 254 -13.49 -25.55 -7.34
C ASP A 254 -14.29 -24.68 -6.34
N ILE A 255 -13.71 -24.42 -5.17
CA ILE A 255 -14.35 -23.66 -4.07
C ILE A 255 -13.65 -22.33 -3.76
N SER A 256 -12.45 -22.10 -4.33
CA SER A 256 -11.76 -20.82 -4.23
C SER A 256 -12.21 -19.87 -5.33
N TYR A 257 -12.35 -18.59 -5.02
CA TYR A 257 -12.75 -17.56 -5.96
C TYR A 257 -12.16 -16.20 -5.66
N VAL A 258 -12.08 -15.38 -6.69
CA VAL A 258 -11.75 -13.97 -6.58
C VAL A 258 -12.78 -13.21 -7.41
N GLU A 259 -13.45 -12.28 -6.77
CA GLU A 259 -14.47 -11.44 -7.35
C GLU A 259 -14.03 -9.99 -7.20
N GLY A 260 -14.34 -9.16 -8.18
CA GLY A 260 -13.93 -7.76 -8.15
C GLY A 260 -14.68 -6.91 -9.14
N ASN A 261 -14.73 -5.62 -8.85
CA ASN A 261 -15.09 -4.59 -9.81
C ASN A 261 -13.83 -3.74 -10.11
N SER A 262 -14.00 -2.56 -10.70
CA SER A 262 -12.87 -1.71 -11.09
C SER A 262 -12.07 -1.15 -9.91
N CYS A 263 -12.62 -1.14 -8.69
CA CYS A 263 -12.02 -0.53 -7.51
C CYS A 263 -12.03 -1.41 -6.26
N MET A 264 -12.65 -2.58 -6.29
CA MET A 264 -12.83 -3.44 -5.14
C MET A 264 -12.52 -4.89 -5.51
N LEU A 265 -11.92 -5.61 -4.57
CA LEU A 265 -11.54 -7.00 -4.73
C LEU A 265 -11.95 -7.80 -3.48
N ASN A 266 -12.68 -8.88 -3.70
CA ASN A 266 -13.04 -9.88 -2.71
C ASN A 266 -12.33 -11.19 -3.06
N ILE A 267 -11.44 -11.63 -2.17
CA ILE A 267 -10.63 -12.84 -2.32
C ILE A 267 -11.10 -13.86 -1.31
N HIS A 268 -11.47 -15.06 -1.77
CA HIS A 268 -11.81 -16.19 -0.92
C HIS A 268 -11.08 -17.45 -1.42
N ILE A 269 -10.07 -17.89 -0.67
CA ILE A 269 -9.22 -19.03 -1.03
C ILE A 269 -9.32 -20.10 0.04
N ILE A 270 -9.68 -21.32 -0.37
CA ILE A 270 -9.63 -22.51 0.49
C ILE A 270 -8.41 -23.34 0.13
N PHE A 271 -7.65 -23.75 1.13
CA PHE A 271 -6.41 -24.51 0.96
C PHE A 271 -6.18 -25.48 2.11
N GLU A 272 -5.36 -26.50 1.88
CA GLU A 272 -5.03 -27.51 2.90
C GLU A 272 -6.27 -28.08 3.64
N GLY A 273 -7.33 -28.37 2.89
CA GLY A 273 -8.58 -28.99 3.38
C GLY A 273 -9.57 -27.99 3.99
N GLU A 274 -9.20 -27.37 5.12
CA GLU A 274 -10.12 -26.59 5.96
C GLU A 274 -9.65 -25.15 6.24
N LYS A 275 -8.51 -24.74 5.67
CA LYS A 275 -7.98 -23.39 5.87
C LYS A 275 -8.58 -22.44 4.87
N GLU A 276 -8.99 -21.29 5.38
CA GLU A 276 -9.63 -20.23 4.61
C GLU A 276 -8.79 -18.95 4.70
N PHE A 277 -8.58 -18.32 3.54
CA PHE A 277 -8.07 -16.95 3.42
C PHE A 277 -9.15 -16.10 2.78
N GLU A 278 -9.66 -15.15 3.54
CA GLU A 278 -10.64 -14.17 3.10
C GLU A 278 -10.04 -12.78 3.21
N GLN A 279 -10.11 -12.00 2.13
CA GLN A 279 -9.62 -10.62 2.11
C GLN A 279 -10.48 -9.75 1.20
N ASN A 280 -10.97 -8.64 1.76
CA ASN A 280 -11.64 -7.58 1.03
C ASN A 280 -10.68 -6.38 0.90
N ILE A 281 -10.51 -5.85 -0.31
CA ILE A 281 -9.57 -4.77 -0.59
C ILE A 281 -10.28 -3.70 -1.44
N ASN A 282 -10.38 -2.48 -0.91
CA ASN A 282 -10.67 -1.30 -1.71
C ASN A 282 -9.36 -0.84 -2.36
N LEU A 283 -9.20 -1.04 -3.66
CA LEU A 283 -7.95 -0.85 -4.38
C LEU A 283 -7.55 0.62 -4.45
N TRP A 284 -6.26 0.94 -4.39
CA TRP A 284 -5.78 2.32 -4.48
C TRP A 284 -6.12 2.97 -5.84
N GLY A 285 -6.01 2.22 -6.93
CA GLY A 285 -6.33 2.69 -8.28
C GLY A 285 -7.40 1.85 -8.98
N VAL A 286 -7.68 2.22 -10.23
CA VAL A 286 -8.68 1.55 -11.08
C VAL A 286 -8.04 0.41 -11.87
N ILE A 287 -8.71 -0.74 -11.92
CA ILE A 287 -8.31 -1.92 -12.69
C ILE A 287 -9.31 -2.24 -13.80
N ASP A 288 -8.81 -2.91 -14.84
CA ASP A 288 -9.61 -3.52 -15.89
C ASP A 288 -9.85 -4.99 -15.52
N VAL A 289 -11.05 -5.27 -14.98
CA VAL A 289 -11.45 -6.61 -14.52
C VAL A 289 -11.39 -7.64 -15.64
N SER A 290 -11.74 -7.24 -16.88
CA SER A 290 -11.77 -8.15 -18.03
C SER A 290 -10.39 -8.67 -18.43
N LYS A 291 -9.34 -7.87 -18.17
CA LYS A 291 -7.94 -8.21 -18.46
C LYS A 291 -7.18 -8.70 -17.21
N SER A 292 -7.89 -8.83 -16.08
CA SER A 292 -7.33 -9.32 -14.83
C SER A 292 -7.51 -10.83 -14.72
N VAL A 293 -6.52 -11.52 -14.16
CA VAL A 293 -6.46 -12.98 -14.14
C VAL A 293 -5.94 -13.51 -12.81
N VAL A 294 -6.50 -14.63 -12.36
CA VAL A 294 -6.07 -15.35 -11.17
C VAL A 294 -5.27 -16.57 -11.60
N ASN A 295 -3.97 -16.60 -11.33
CA ASN A 295 -3.11 -17.74 -11.62
C ASN A 295 -2.98 -18.59 -10.35
N MET A 296 -3.56 -19.78 -10.36
CA MET A 296 -3.49 -20.72 -9.24
C MET A 296 -2.35 -21.71 -9.47
N MET A 297 -1.36 -21.73 -8.58
CA MET A 297 -0.20 -22.61 -8.62
C MET A 297 -0.13 -23.47 -7.35
N ALA A 298 0.67 -24.55 -7.40
CA ALA A 298 0.81 -25.47 -6.26
C ALA A 298 1.27 -24.78 -4.97
N ALA A 299 2.14 -23.78 -5.08
CA ALA A 299 2.74 -23.11 -3.92
C ALA A 299 2.03 -21.81 -3.49
N LYS A 300 1.33 -21.14 -4.42
CA LYS A 300 0.71 -19.82 -4.22
C LYS A 300 -0.33 -19.51 -5.27
N ILE A 301 -1.18 -18.52 -5.02
CA ILE A 301 -2.07 -17.90 -6.00
C ILE A 301 -1.54 -16.51 -6.32
N GLU A 302 -1.58 -16.10 -7.59
CA GLU A 302 -1.30 -14.74 -8.02
C GLU A 302 -2.56 -14.11 -8.62
N VAL A 303 -3.06 -13.04 -8.02
CA VAL A 303 -4.11 -12.20 -8.60
C VAL A 303 -3.43 -11.08 -9.38
N ALA A 304 -3.32 -11.26 -10.70
CA ALA A 304 -2.70 -10.30 -11.61
C ALA A 304 -3.77 -9.37 -12.20
N MET A 305 -3.84 -8.16 -11.68
CA MET A 305 -4.80 -7.14 -12.08
C MET A 305 -4.19 -6.19 -13.10
N ARG A 306 -4.92 -5.92 -14.19
CA ARG A 306 -4.51 -4.94 -15.20
C ARG A 306 -4.87 -3.55 -14.71
N LYS A 307 -3.89 -2.65 -14.59
CA LYS A 307 -4.15 -1.24 -14.28
C LYS A 307 -4.85 -0.59 -15.48
N SER A 308 -5.86 0.21 -15.21
CA SER A 308 -6.51 1.02 -16.25
C SER A 308 -5.60 2.17 -16.70
N GLU A 309 -4.76 2.68 -15.79
CA GLU A 309 -3.76 3.72 -16.07
C GLU A 309 -2.33 3.19 -15.81
N PRO A 310 -1.35 3.56 -16.64
CA PRO A 310 0.05 3.17 -16.45
C PRO A 310 0.73 4.00 -15.34
N MET A 311 0.14 4.03 -14.15
CA MET A 311 0.61 4.79 -12.98
C MET A 311 1.13 3.85 -11.89
N SER A 312 2.14 4.31 -11.14
CA SER A 312 2.63 3.60 -9.95
C SER A 312 1.70 3.83 -8.77
N TRP A 313 1.33 2.77 -8.07
CA TRP A 313 0.47 2.81 -6.89
C TRP A 313 1.34 2.97 -5.65
N ALA A 314 1.04 3.94 -4.79
CA ALA A 314 1.78 4.13 -3.54
C ALA A 314 1.45 3.05 -2.50
N ARG A 315 0.23 2.50 -2.55
CA ARG A 315 -0.30 1.46 -1.65
C ARG A 315 -1.19 0.51 -2.44
N LEU A 316 -1.53 -0.64 -1.87
CA LEU A 316 -2.49 -1.57 -2.48
C LEU A 316 -3.93 -1.11 -2.23
N ASP A 317 -4.21 -0.70 -1.00
CA ASP A 317 -5.50 -0.27 -0.52
C ASP A 317 -5.66 1.26 -0.53
N LEU A 318 -6.88 1.71 -0.80
CA LEU A 318 -7.30 3.09 -0.58
C LEU A 318 -7.65 3.24 0.91
N PRO A 319 -7.00 4.16 1.64
CA PRO A 319 -7.35 4.45 3.02
C PRO A 319 -8.84 4.83 3.14
N PRO A 320 -9.53 4.40 4.20
CA PRO A 320 -10.86 4.90 4.48
C PRO A 320 -10.81 6.44 4.63
N PRO A 321 -11.88 7.15 4.20
CA PRO A 321 -11.96 8.59 4.41
C PRO A 321 -11.80 8.91 5.90
N ALA A 322 -11.07 9.98 6.21
CA ALA A 322 -10.91 10.43 7.59
C ALA A 322 -12.31 10.70 8.19
N PRO A 323 -12.57 10.31 9.45
CA PRO A 323 -13.82 10.68 10.09
C PRO A 323 -13.97 12.22 10.08
N PRO A 324 -15.20 12.74 9.92
CA PRO A 324 -15.42 14.17 10.03
C PRO A 324 -14.89 14.63 11.38
N LYS A 325 -14.05 15.67 11.37
CA LYS A 325 -13.66 16.37 12.58
C LYS A 325 -14.93 17.02 13.12
N GLU A 326 -15.46 16.53 14.23
CA GLU A 326 -16.38 17.31 15.03
C GLU A 326 -15.63 18.59 15.42
N GLU A 327 -16.26 19.74 15.15
CA GLU A 327 -15.72 21.07 15.45
C GLU A 327 -15.55 21.17 16.97
N GLU A 328 -14.32 21.12 17.45
CA GLU A 328 -13.93 21.56 18.80
C GLU A 328 -14.06 23.10 18.83
N GLU A 329 -15.28 23.63 18.88
CA GLU A 329 -15.55 25.07 19.08
C GLU A 329 -15.93 25.41 20.54
N GLU A 330 -15.97 24.46 21.47
CA GLU A 330 -16.39 24.75 22.86
C GLU A 330 -15.25 24.96 23.88
N GLU A 331 -13.97 24.80 23.53
CA GLU A 331 -12.85 25.00 24.49
C GLU A 331 -12.17 26.39 24.44
N GLU A 332 -12.53 27.28 23.50
CA GLU A 332 -11.97 28.64 23.45
C GLU A 332 -12.77 29.66 24.28
N GLU A 333 -14.08 29.47 24.52
CA GLU A 333 -14.87 30.43 25.32
C GLU A 333 -14.60 30.35 26.84
N GLU A 334 -14.26 29.18 27.40
CA GLU A 334 -13.93 29.09 28.84
C GLU A 334 -12.55 29.68 29.20
N LYS A 335 -11.71 29.97 28.20
CA LYS A 335 -10.35 30.50 28.43
C LYS A 335 -10.27 32.02 28.38
N GLU A 336 -11.20 32.69 27.71
CA GLU A 336 -11.27 34.16 27.69
C GLU A 336 -11.98 34.72 28.94
N GLU A 337 -12.93 33.99 29.55
CA GLU A 337 -13.57 34.46 30.79
C GLU A 337 -12.61 34.39 32.00
N SER A 338 -11.71 33.40 32.07
CA SER A 338 -10.78 33.26 33.21
C SER A 338 -9.63 34.27 33.22
N ASP A 339 -9.31 34.89 32.08
CA ASP A 339 -8.19 35.85 31.97
C ASP A 339 -8.65 37.31 32.17
N SER A 340 -9.96 37.53 32.32
CA SER A 340 -10.54 38.87 32.51
C SER A 340 -10.85 39.22 33.98
N GLU A 341 -10.91 38.22 34.87
CA GLU A 341 -11.20 38.44 36.30
C GLU A 341 -9.93 38.70 37.16
N ASP A 342 -8.73 38.42 36.65
CA ASP A 342 -7.46 38.57 37.39
C ASP A 342 -6.79 39.96 37.23
N GLU A 343 -7.30 40.85 36.35
CA GLU A 343 -6.71 42.19 36.14
C GLU A 343 -7.39 43.34 36.93
N GLU A 344 -8.48 43.11 37.69
CA GLU A 344 -9.16 44.17 38.46
C GLU A 344 -8.79 44.26 39.95
N GLU A 345 -7.82 43.48 40.45
CA GLU A 345 -7.37 43.53 41.86
C GLU A 345 -5.95 44.10 42.04
N LEU A 346 -5.58 45.16 41.32
CA LEU A 346 -4.34 45.91 41.57
C LEU A 346 -4.46 47.38 41.12
N ASP A 347 -5.24 48.17 41.87
CA ASP A 347 -5.06 49.64 41.99
C ASP A 347 -5.41 50.15 43.40
#